data_AF-A0A838FM84-F1
#
_entry.id   AF-A0A838FM84-F1
#
_cell.length_a   1.000
_cell.length_b   1.000
_cell.length_c   1.000
_cell.angle_alpha   90.00
_cell.angle_beta   90.00
_cell.angle_gamma   90.00
#
_symmetry.space_group_name_H-M   'P 1'
#
loop_
_entity.id
_entity.type
_entity.pdbx_description
1 polymer ?
#
loop_
_entity_poly.entity_id
_entity_poly.type
_entity_poly.pdbx_seq_one_letter_code
_entity_poly.pdbx_strand_id
1 'polypeptide(L)'
;ASGSLTHFFDDELVPASQGVPADLLRKIEPFPTKELAPYDAGYVSGWVVEQYQIDLVAAAAHSRELMDGKLRQLCAAQIPGDTHRNLQVDADYSQQTFKHILLPIWLLTYQYGARTFRVLANGFTGTVGGKYPKSWIKITLLVIALLFVALLIFYFAEG
;
A
#
# COMPACT_ATOMS: atom_id res chain seq x y z
N ALA A 1 -9.39 -30.18 6.78
CA ALA A 1 -10.50 -29.65 5.97
C ALA A 1 -9.93 -29.22 4.63
N SER A 2 -10.65 -29.47 3.54
CA SER A 2 -10.33 -28.94 2.20
C SER A 2 -11.43 -27.97 1.79
N GLY A 3 -11.10 -27.02 0.94
CA GLY A 3 -12.02 -26.01 0.43
C GLY A 3 -11.52 -25.49 -0.92
N SER A 4 -12.36 -24.71 -1.59
CA SER A 4 -12.04 -24.07 -2.85
C SER A 4 -12.57 -22.65 -2.82
N LEU A 5 -11.76 -21.71 -3.30
CA LEU A 5 -12.11 -20.30 -3.42
C LEU A 5 -11.92 -19.87 -4.86
N THR A 6 -12.93 -19.23 -5.43
CA THR A 6 -12.80 -18.49 -6.68
C THR A 6 -12.78 -17.00 -6.35
N HIS A 7 -11.75 -16.30 -6.81
CA HIS A 7 -11.61 -14.87 -6.61
C HIS A 7 -11.20 -14.19 -7.92
N PHE A 8 -11.80 -13.03 -8.20
CA PHE A 8 -11.45 -12.21 -9.35
C PHE A 8 -10.61 -11.02 -8.87
N PHE A 9 -9.40 -10.89 -9.43
CA PHE A 9 -8.53 -9.75 -9.19
C PHE A 9 -8.79 -8.66 -10.22
N ASP A 10 -9.28 -7.51 -9.75
CA ASP A 10 -9.59 -6.35 -10.57
C ASP A 10 -8.38 -5.40 -10.61
N ASP A 11 -7.41 -5.76 -11.45
CA ASP A 11 -6.08 -5.15 -11.62
C ASP A 11 -5.20 -5.14 -10.34
N GLU A 12 -4.11 -5.92 -10.35
CA GLU A 12 -3.09 -5.87 -9.29
C GLU A 12 -1.93 -4.96 -9.72
N LEU A 13 -1.81 -3.80 -9.07
CA LEU A 13 -0.83 -2.78 -9.45
C LEU A 13 0.59 -3.13 -8.98
N VAL A 14 1.53 -3.07 -9.91
CA VAL A 14 2.96 -3.18 -9.63
C VAL A 14 3.66 -1.90 -10.07
N PRO A 15 4.28 -1.14 -9.15
CA PRO A 15 5.06 0.04 -9.50
C PRO A 15 6.18 -0.31 -10.47
N ALA A 16 6.18 0.33 -11.64
CA ALA A 16 7.21 0.12 -12.65
C ALA A 16 8.44 1.04 -12.49
N SER A 17 8.36 2.04 -11.62
CA SER A 17 9.42 3.00 -11.29
C SER A 17 10.11 2.61 -9.97
N GLN A 18 11.42 2.85 -9.87
CA GLN A 18 12.18 2.63 -8.63
C GLN A 18 12.50 3.94 -7.88
N GLY A 19 12.21 5.11 -8.46
CA GLY A 19 12.46 6.41 -7.82
C GLY A 19 11.68 6.63 -6.52
N VAL A 20 10.54 5.96 -6.36
CA VAL A 20 9.64 6.09 -5.22
C VAL A 20 9.54 4.77 -4.43
N PRO A 21 9.66 4.80 -3.09
CA PRO A 21 9.45 3.63 -2.25
C PRO A 21 8.03 3.04 -2.40
N ALA A 22 7.95 1.72 -2.65
CA ALA A 22 6.68 1.02 -2.84
C ALA A 22 5.73 1.11 -1.63
N ASP A 23 6.28 1.22 -0.40
CA ASP A 23 5.48 1.40 0.83
C ASP A 23 4.72 2.74 0.85
N LEU A 24 5.20 3.74 0.13
CA LEU A 24 4.52 5.03 0.00
C LEU A 24 3.49 5.01 -1.13
N LEU A 25 3.78 4.33 -2.24
CA LEU A 25 2.82 4.17 -3.34
C LEU A 25 1.55 3.45 -2.89
N ARG A 26 1.68 2.40 -2.09
CA ARG A 26 0.52 1.71 -1.53
C ARG A 26 -0.35 2.58 -0.63
N LYS A 27 0.18 3.66 -0.06
CA LYS A 27 -0.59 4.58 0.82
C LYS A 27 -1.46 5.56 0.05
N ILE A 28 -1.22 5.72 -1.26
CA ILE A 28 -1.96 6.64 -2.12
C ILE A 28 -2.91 5.92 -3.07
N GLU A 29 -3.02 4.60 -2.95
CA GLU A 29 -4.08 3.81 -3.55
C GLU A 29 -5.47 4.18 -2.96
N PRO A 30 -6.57 3.94 -3.70
CA PRO A 30 -6.65 3.28 -5.00
C PRO A 30 -6.31 4.21 -6.18
N PHE A 31 -5.86 3.62 -7.29
CA PHE A 31 -5.69 4.31 -8.57
C PHE A 31 -6.86 3.99 -9.52
N PRO A 32 -7.20 4.88 -10.46
CA PRO A 32 -8.37 4.75 -11.34
C PRO A 32 -8.11 3.81 -12.53
N THR A 33 -7.94 2.50 -12.28
CA THR A 33 -7.62 1.52 -13.34
C THR A 33 -8.77 1.27 -14.34
N LYS A 34 -9.98 1.72 -14.01
CA LYS A 34 -11.17 1.58 -14.87
C LYS A 34 -11.42 2.78 -15.79
N GLU A 35 -10.83 3.93 -15.48
CA GLU A 35 -11.06 5.20 -16.17
C GLU A 35 -9.85 5.59 -17.04
N LEU A 36 -9.18 4.58 -17.60
CA LEU A 36 -7.97 4.78 -18.39
C LEU A 36 -8.30 5.31 -19.78
N ALA A 37 -7.58 6.35 -20.19
CA ALA A 37 -7.58 6.85 -21.56
C ALA A 37 -6.42 6.24 -22.37
N PRO A 38 -6.55 6.12 -23.71
CA PRO A 38 -5.43 5.78 -24.58
C PRO A 38 -4.27 6.76 -24.37
N TYR A 39 -3.04 6.24 -24.36
CA TYR A 39 -1.86 7.06 -24.17
C TYR A 39 -1.67 8.05 -25.33
N ASP A 40 -1.45 9.32 -24.99
CA ASP A 40 -1.05 10.38 -25.90
C ASP A 40 0.28 10.99 -25.42
N ALA A 41 1.21 11.25 -26.34
CA ALA A 41 2.51 11.82 -25.99
C ALA A 41 2.41 13.24 -25.40
N GLY A 42 1.32 13.95 -25.67
CA GLY A 42 0.98 15.23 -25.08
C GLY A 42 0.85 15.18 -23.56
N TYR A 43 0.45 14.04 -22.97
CA TYR A 43 0.33 13.88 -21.52
C TYR A 43 1.67 14.00 -20.78
N VAL A 44 2.77 13.65 -21.44
CA VAL A 44 4.12 13.75 -20.86
C VAL A 44 4.91 14.94 -21.41
N SER A 45 4.38 15.62 -22.42
CA SER A 45 5.04 16.77 -23.03
C SER A 45 5.21 17.90 -22.01
N GLY A 46 6.44 18.38 -21.85
CA GLY A 46 6.77 19.43 -20.87
C GLY A 46 6.88 18.95 -19.42
N TRP A 47 6.68 17.67 -19.13
CA TRP A 47 6.82 17.08 -17.80
C TRP A 47 8.04 16.17 -17.71
N VAL A 48 8.69 16.16 -16.54
CA VAL A 48 9.72 15.14 -16.23
C VAL A 48 9.00 13.87 -15.79
N VAL A 49 9.09 12.83 -16.60
CA VAL A 49 8.48 11.52 -16.33
C VAL A 49 9.55 10.46 -16.15
N GLU A 50 9.32 9.56 -15.21
CA GLU A 50 10.19 8.39 -15.02
C GLU A 50 9.76 7.29 -15.99
N GLN A 51 10.71 6.71 -16.72
CA GLN A 51 10.47 5.55 -17.55
C GLN A 51 10.33 4.30 -16.66
N TYR A 52 9.59 3.31 -17.15
CA TYR A 52 9.54 2.00 -16.50
C TYR A 52 10.94 1.38 -16.46
N GLN A 53 11.29 0.79 -15.32
CA GLN A 53 12.61 0.22 -15.04
C GLN A 53 12.53 -1.28 -14.70
N ILE A 54 11.33 -1.86 -14.73
CA ILE A 54 11.12 -3.28 -14.44
C ILE A 54 10.73 -4.03 -15.71
N ASP A 55 11.22 -5.26 -15.82
CA ASP A 55 10.82 -6.20 -16.86
C ASP A 55 9.39 -6.72 -16.62
N LEU A 56 8.68 -7.02 -17.70
CA LEU A 56 7.30 -7.50 -17.66
C LEU A 56 7.16 -8.83 -16.91
N VAL A 57 8.11 -9.76 -17.10
CA VAL A 57 8.11 -11.06 -16.41
C VAL A 57 8.30 -10.87 -14.91
N ALA A 58 9.21 -9.96 -14.52
CA ALA A 58 9.41 -9.61 -13.13
C ALA A 58 8.17 -8.94 -12.51
N ALA A 59 7.51 -8.05 -13.24
CA ALA A 59 6.26 -7.42 -12.80
C ALA A 59 5.14 -8.46 -12.61
N ALA A 60 4.99 -9.39 -13.55
CA ALA A 60 4.00 -10.45 -13.48
C ALA A 60 4.26 -11.42 -12.32
N ALA A 61 5.53 -11.78 -12.08
CA ALA A 61 5.90 -12.59 -10.92
C ALA A 61 5.58 -11.89 -9.60
N HIS A 62 5.92 -10.60 -9.47
CA HIS A 62 5.60 -9.81 -8.28
C HIS A 62 4.09 -9.69 -8.06
N SER A 63 3.32 -9.43 -9.13
CA SER A 63 1.86 -9.39 -9.07
C SER A 63 1.29 -10.72 -8.55
N ARG A 64 1.82 -11.87 -9.01
CA ARG A 64 1.43 -13.19 -8.52
C ARG A 64 1.73 -13.39 -7.04
N GLU A 65 2.89 -12.98 -6.56
CA GLU A 65 3.22 -13.06 -5.13
C GLU A 65 2.21 -12.28 -4.26
N LEU A 66 1.77 -11.10 -4.73
CA LEU A 66 0.74 -10.30 -4.05
C LEU A 66 -0.63 -10.98 -4.08
N MET A 67 -1.03 -11.51 -5.23
CA MET A 67 -2.28 -12.25 -5.39
C MET A 67 -2.29 -13.53 -4.55
N ASP A 68 -1.20 -14.30 -4.52
CA ASP A 68 -1.04 -15.50 -3.69
C ASP A 68 -1.16 -15.16 -2.20
N GLY A 69 -0.54 -14.05 -1.76
CA GLY A 69 -0.69 -13.54 -0.41
C GLY A 69 -2.14 -13.22 -0.05
N LYS A 70 -2.87 -12.55 -0.97
CA LYS A 70 -4.30 -12.24 -0.80
C LYS A 70 -5.15 -13.50 -0.78
N LEU A 71 -4.93 -14.45 -1.70
CA LEU A 71 -5.63 -15.74 -1.72
C LEU A 71 -5.40 -16.51 -0.43
N ARG A 72 -4.16 -16.52 0.08
CA ARG A 72 -3.85 -17.16 1.37
C ARG A 72 -4.64 -16.55 2.52
N GLN A 73 -4.77 -15.22 2.57
CA GLN A 73 -5.58 -14.53 3.58
C GLN A 73 -7.08 -14.83 3.43
N LEU A 74 -7.60 -14.84 2.20
CA LEU A 74 -9.00 -15.17 1.93
C LEU A 74 -9.32 -16.63 2.29
N CYS A 75 -8.46 -17.57 1.93
CA CYS A 75 -8.58 -18.97 2.32
C CYS A 75 -8.52 -19.13 3.84
N ALA A 76 -7.57 -18.45 4.50
CA ALA A 76 -7.46 -18.46 5.96
C ALA A 76 -8.73 -17.97 6.65
N ALA A 77 -9.38 -16.93 6.11
CA ALA A 77 -10.62 -16.38 6.63
C ALA A 77 -11.84 -17.32 6.51
N GLN A 78 -11.80 -18.30 5.60
CA GLN A 78 -12.85 -19.30 5.46
C GLN A 78 -12.70 -20.49 6.41
N ILE A 79 -11.54 -20.65 7.05
CA ILE A 79 -11.30 -21.78 7.96
C ILE A 79 -12.05 -21.50 9.26
N PRO A 80 -13.00 -22.37 9.67
CA PRO A 80 -13.69 -22.20 10.94
C PRO A 80 -12.70 -22.39 12.11
N GLY A 81 -12.62 -21.39 12.99
CA GLY A 81 -11.81 -21.41 14.22
C GLY A 81 -10.74 -20.33 14.28
N ASP A 82 -10.21 -20.06 15.48
CA ASP A 82 -9.29 -18.93 15.74
C ASP A 82 -7.85 -19.19 15.27
N THR A 83 -7.53 -20.41 14.84
CA THR A 83 -6.17 -20.77 14.42
C THR A 83 -6.18 -21.81 13.32
N HIS A 84 -5.31 -21.62 12.32
CA HIS A 84 -5.01 -22.60 11.29
C HIS A 84 -3.51 -22.88 11.29
N ARG A 85 -3.11 -24.11 10.98
CA ARG A 85 -1.70 -24.52 10.85
C ARG A 85 -1.52 -25.25 9.55
N ASN A 86 -0.36 -25.05 8.90
CA ASN A 86 0.01 -25.70 7.63
C ASN A 86 -1.02 -25.47 6.51
N LEU A 87 -1.60 -24.26 6.42
CA LEU A 87 -2.45 -23.90 5.28
C LEU A 87 -1.61 -23.95 4.00
N GLN A 88 -2.00 -24.85 3.10
CA GLN A 88 -1.52 -24.95 1.73
C GLN A 88 -2.58 -24.36 0.81
N VAL A 89 -2.14 -23.51 -0.11
CA VAL A 89 -2.99 -22.88 -1.11
C VAL A 89 -2.28 -23.05 -2.44
N ASP A 90 -2.90 -23.81 -3.33
CA ASP A 90 -2.47 -23.98 -4.71
C ASP A 90 -3.43 -23.19 -5.59
N ALA A 91 -2.91 -22.22 -6.32
CA ALA A 91 -3.70 -21.28 -7.11
C ALA A 91 -3.43 -21.46 -8.61
N ASP A 92 -4.49 -21.62 -9.39
CA ASP A 92 -4.44 -21.63 -10.85
C ASP A 92 -4.98 -20.30 -11.41
N TYR A 93 -4.17 -19.65 -12.25
CA TYR A 93 -4.48 -18.34 -12.82
C TYR A 93 -4.91 -18.46 -14.29
N SER A 94 -6.12 -18.00 -14.62
CA SER A 94 -6.65 -17.99 -15.99
C SER A 94 -7.01 -16.57 -16.44
N GLN A 95 -7.11 -16.35 -17.76
CA GLN A 95 -7.47 -15.05 -18.37
C GLN A 95 -6.64 -13.85 -17.90
N GLN A 96 -5.34 -14.07 -17.68
CA GLN A 96 -4.40 -13.04 -17.25
C GLN A 96 -4.24 -12.00 -18.36
N THR A 97 -4.56 -10.74 -18.06
CA THR A 97 -4.34 -9.61 -18.95
C THR A 97 -3.31 -8.67 -18.33
N PHE A 98 -2.64 -7.89 -19.18
CA PHE A 98 -1.65 -6.93 -18.73
C PHE A 98 -1.93 -5.56 -19.34
N LYS A 99 -1.83 -4.52 -18.51
CA LYS A 99 -1.98 -3.13 -18.91
C LYS A 99 -0.77 -2.36 -18.41
N HIS A 100 -0.05 -1.72 -19.33
CA HIS A 100 0.94 -0.71 -18.97
C HIS A 100 0.22 0.64 -18.90
N ILE A 101 0.16 1.22 -17.70
CA ILE A 101 -0.57 2.47 -17.45
C ILE A 101 0.37 3.53 -16.91
N LEU A 102 0.11 4.78 -17.30
CA LEU A 102 0.75 5.95 -16.74
C LEU A 102 -0.21 6.61 -15.75
N LEU A 103 0.24 6.83 -14.52
CA LEU A 103 -0.57 7.40 -13.44
C LEU A 103 0.05 8.72 -12.94
N PRO A 104 -0.75 9.79 -12.78
CA PRO A 104 -0.25 11.05 -12.25
C PRO A 104 -0.05 10.94 -10.73
N ILE A 105 1.17 11.20 -10.27
CA ILE A 105 1.52 11.24 -8.84
C ILE A 105 2.31 12.52 -8.57
N TRP A 106 1.91 13.25 -7.54
CA TRP A 106 2.66 14.38 -7.02
C TRP A 106 3.64 13.92 -5.97
N LEU A 107 4.93 14.23 -6.14
CA LEU A 107 5.99 13.90 -5.20
C LEU A 107 6.58 15.18 -4.60
N LEU A 108 6.38 15.38 -3.30
CA LEU A 108 7.06 16.40 -2.52
C LEU A 108 8.19 15.78 -1.72
N THR A 109 9.42 16.22 -1.97
CA THR A 109 10.59 15.85 -1.18
C THR A 109 11.12 17.07 -0.45
N TYR A 110 11.23 16.98 0.87
CA TYR A 110 11.77 18.05 1.70
C TYR A 110 12.77 17.50 2.73
N GLN A 111 13.72 18.35 3.14
CA GLN A 111 14.70 18.01 4.16
C GLN A 111 14.27 18.64 5.49
N TYR A 112 14.34 17.88 6.57
CA TYR A 112 14.10 18.37 7.92
C TYR A 112 15.20 17.86 8.84
N GLY A 113 16.11 18.78 9.23
CA GLY A 113 17.37 18.42 9.87
C GLY A 113 18.24 17.56 8.94
N ALA A 114 18.75 16.43 9.45
CA ALA A 114 19.57 15.48 8.68
C ALA A 114 18.75 14.39 7.97
N ARG A 115 17.41 14.49 7.92
CA ARG A 115 16.54 13.45 7.35
C ARG A 115 15.71 14.00 6.19
N THR A 116 15.61 13.20 5.13
CA THR A 116 14.74 13.48 3.98
C THR A 116 13.37 12.86 4.19
N PHE A 117 12.34 13.65 3.95
CA PHE A 117 10.95 13.24 4.03
C PHE A 117 10.31 13.34 2.64
N ARG A 118 9.44 12.37 2.34
CA ARG A 118 8.71 12.29 1.09
C ARG A 118 7.23 12.20 1.39
N VAL A 119 6.46 13.02 0.70
CA VAL A 119 5.00 13.02 0.71
C VAL A 119 4.54 12.85 -0.72
N LEU A 120 3.65 11.90 -0.92
CA LEU A 120 3.04 11.61 -2.19
C LEU A 120 1.57 11.98 -2.14
N ALA A 121 1.05 12.44 -3.27
CA ALA A 121 -0.38 12.57 -3.48
C ALA A 121 -0.79 11.92 -4.80
N ASN A 122 -1.86 11.15 -4.76
CA ASN A 122 -2.52 10.61 -5.94
C ASN A 122 -3.12 11.77 -6.74
N GLY A 123 -2.71 11.92 -8.01
CA GLY A 123 -3.16 13.02 -8.87
C GLY A 123 -4.62 12.92 -9.31
N PHE A 124 -5.24 11.75 -9.16
CA PHE A 124 -6.65 11.53 -9.51
C PHE A 124 -7.56 11.63 -8.27
N THR A 125 -7.27 10.87 -7.22
CA THR A 125 -8.14 10.82 -6.03
C THR A 125 -7.84 11.92 -5.00
N GLY A 126 -6.64 12.51 -5.06
CA GLY A 126 -6.15 13.42 -4.02
C GLY A 126 -5.70 12.72 -2.73
N THR A 127 -5.68 11.38 -2.67
CA THR A 127 -5.19 10.63 -1.51
C THR A 127 -3.73 10.98 -1.22
N VAL A 128 -3.42 11.42 0.00
CA VAL A 128 -2.07 11.82 0.42
C VAL A 128 -1.46 10.77 1.34
N GLY A 129 -0.24 10.35 1.01
CA GLY A 129 0.53 9.37 1.77
C GLY A 129 1.97 9.83 1.92
N GLY A 130 2.51 9.84 3.15
CA GLY A 130 3.87 10.34 3.34
C GLY A 130 4.47 10.00 4.70
N LYS A 131 5.74 10.35 4.84
CA LYS A 131 6.44 10.36 6.12
C LYS A 131 6.56 11.82 6.56
N TYR A 132 6.31 12.07 7.84
CA TYR A 132 6.43 13.39 8.46
C TYR A 132 7.24 13.29 9.76
N PRO A 133 7.97 14.35 10.15
CA PRO A 133 8.74 14.33 11.37
C PRO A 133 7.80 14.25 12.58
N LYS A 134 7.99 13.23 13.41
CA LYS A 134 7.28 13.09 14.68
C LYS A 134 8.16 13.65 15.79
N SER A 135 7.62 14.57 16.59
CA SER A 135 8.31 15.09 17.76
C SER A 135 8.20 14.09 18.91
N TRP A 136 9.32 13.44 19.25
CA TRP A 136 9.37 12.47 20.35
C TRP A 136 8.94 13.11 21.68
N ILE A 137 9.34 14.36 21.94
CA ILE A 137 8.97 15.12 23.13
C ILE A 137 7.44 15.23 23.27
N LYS A 138 6.74 15.63 22.19
CA LYS A 138 5.27 15.75 22.21
C LYS A 138 4.59 14.40 22.47
N ILE A 139 5.12 13.32 21.89
CA ILE A 139 4.59 11.96 22.09
C ILE A 139 4.83 11.51 23.54
N THR A 140 6.04 11.69 24.07
CA THR A 140 6.40 11.33 25.44
C THR A 140 5.54 12.08 26.46
N LEU A 141 5.35 13.40 26.29
CA LEU A 141 4.48 14.18 27.16
C LEU A 141 3.03 13.71 27.11
N LEU A 142 2.50 13.39 25.93
CA LEU A 142 1.15 12.84 25.78
C LEU A 142 1.00 11.50 26.52
N VAL A 143 1.99 10.60 26.39
CA VAL A 143 1.99 9.30 27.09
C VAL A 143 2.04 9.47 28.60
N ILE A 144 2.91 10.36 29.12
CA ILE A 144 3.00 10.65 30.56
C ILE A 144 1.67 11.20 31.10
N ALA A 145 1.05 12.13 30.37
CA ALA A 145 -0.24 12.70 30.77
C ALA A 145 -1.34 11.62 30.86
N LEU A 146 -1.42 10.71 29.89
CA LEU A 146 -2.38 9.61 29.90
C LEU A 146 -2.13 8.64 31.06
N LEU A 147 -0.87 8.30 31.35
CA LEU A 147 -0.51 7.45 32.50
C LEU A 147 -0.89 8.11 33.83
N PHE A 148 -0.66 9.42 33.96
CA PHE A 148 -1.02 10.16 35.17
C PHE A 148 -2.53 10.18 35.40
N VAL A 149 -3.32 10.42 34.34
CA VAL A 149 -4.79 10.36 34.41
C VAL A 149 -5.28 8.96 34.79
N ALA A 150 -4.71 7.91 34.18
CA ALA A 150 -5.06 6.53 34.52
C ALA A 150 -4.76 6.20 35.98
N LEU A 151 -3.63 6.67 36.52
CA LEU A 151 -3.25 6.47 37.92
C LEU A 151 -4.20 7.20 38.88
N LEU A 152 -4.60 8.43 38.55
CA LEU A 152 -5.60 9.16 39.33
C LEU A 152 -6.95 8.43 39.34
N ILE A 153 -7.43 7.96 38.17
CA ILE A 153 -8.68 7.20 38.08
C ILE A 153 -8.60 5.95 38.95
N PHE A 154 -7.50 5.21 38.86
CA PHE A 154 -7.28 4.01 39.68
C PHE A 154 -7.30 4.33 41.18
N TYR A 155 -6.60 5.39 41.59
CA TYR A 155 -6.57 5.85 42.99
C TYR A 155 -7.95 6.23 43.52
N PHE A 156 -8.77 6.94 42.72
CA PHE A 156 -10.15 7.29 43.12
C PHE A 156 -11.14 6.13 43.00
N ALA A 157 -10.81 5.05 42.29
CA ALA A 157 -11.66 3.86 42.16
C ALA A 157 -11.41 2.83 43.27
N GLU A 158 -10.19 2.79 43.83
CA GLU A 158 -9.86 1.95 44.99
C GLU A 158 -10.07 2.68 46.34
N GLY A 159 -10.20 4.00 46.34
CA GLY A 159 -10.42 4.85 47.52
C GLY A 159 -11.87 5.13 47.85
#